data_AF-A0A967KKI8-F1
#
_entry.id   AF-A0A967KKI8-F1
#
_cell.length_a   1.000
_cell.length_b   1.000
_cell.length_c   1.000
_cell.angle_alpha   90.00
_cell.angle_beta   90.00
_cell.angle_gamma   90.00
#
_symmetry.space_group_name_H-M   'P 1'
#
loop_
_entity.id
_entity.type
_entity.pdbx_description
1 polymer ?
#
loop_
_entity_poly.entity_id
_entity_poly.type
_entity_poly.pdbx_seq_one_letter_code
_entity_poly.pdbx_strand_id
1 'polypeptide(L)'
;SVSLNEILNGSQKTISLRHENKTESVSVKIPKGIKAGQKLRLTGKGSSSPYGGPPGDLFLIIQEEPHPVFFREGNNLIVEQHIPFSKACLGSEISVKSLEGKELKVKVPAGMQPQSKLRLKG
;
A
#
# COMPACT_ATOMS: atom_id res chain seq x y z
N SER A 1 -9.67 0.23 -4.64
CA SER A 1 -8.46 -0.32 -4.01
C SER A 1 -7.22 0.39 -4.58
N VAL A 2 -6.12 0.38 -3.83
CA VAL A 2 -4.85 1.06 -4.17
C VAL A 2 -3.70 0.09 -3.91
N SER A 3 -2.81 -0.04 -4.87
CA SER A 3 -1.63 -0.92 -4.77
C SER A 3 -0.54 -0.32 -3.89
N LEU A 4 0.31 -1.16 -3.33
CA LEU A 4 1.41 -0.75 -2.45
C LEU A 4 2.38 0.23 -3.15
N ASN A 5 2.63 0.04 -4.46
CA ASN A 5 3.47 0.94 -5.25
C ASN A 5 2.82 2.33 -5.45
N GLU A 6 1.50 2.38 -5.67
CA GLU A 6 0.75 3.64 -5.73
C GLU A 6 0.78 4.38 -4.40
N ILE A 7 0.70 3.65 -3.28
CA ILE A 7 0.73 4.28 -1.95
C ILE A 7 2.10 4.92 -1.67
N LEU A 8 3.21 4.27 -2.04
CA LEU A 8 4.55 4.80 -1.76
C LEU A 8 4.88 6.05 -2.57
N ASN A 9 4.54 6.03 -3.86
CA ASN A 9 4.85 7.15 -4.76
C ASN A 9 3.80 8.26 -4.72
N GLY A 10 2.58 7.94 -4.27
CA GLY A 10 1.40 8.76 -4.51
C GLY A 10 0.93 8.60 -5.95
N SER A 11 -0.38 8.56 -6.17
CA SER A 11 -0.95 8.40 -7.50
C SER A 11 -2.17 9.28 -7.69
N GLN A 12 -2.56 9.47 -8.95
CA GLN A 12 -3.82 10.09 -9.31
C GLN A 12 -4.70 9.00 -9.94
N LYS A 13 -5.86 8.75 -9.35
CA LYS A 13 -6.78 7.72 -9.80
C LYS A 13 -8.05 8.37 -10.30
N THR A 14 -8.44 8.04 -11.53
CA THR A 14 -9.72 8.46 -12.08
C THR A 14 -10.77 7.43 -11.73
N ILE A 15 -11.84 7.86 -11.07
CA ILE A 15 -12.98 7.03 -10.73
C ILE A 15 -14.20 7.49 -11.54
N SER A 16 -14.95 6.53 -12.06
CA SER A 16 -16.21 6.80 -12.74
C SER A 16 -17.35 6.68 -11.73
N LEU A 17 -18.02 7.81 -11.47
CA LEU A 17 -19.19 7.90 -10.61
C LEU A 17 -20.43 7.87 -11.48
N ARG A 18 -21.38 6.98 -11.17
CA ARG A 18 -22.68 6.96 -11.83
C ARG A 18 -23.69 7.68 -10.94
N HIS A 19 -24.31 8.72 -11.46
CA HIS A 19 -25.29 9.55 -10.76
C HIS A 19 -26.46 9.84 -11.69
N GLU A 20 -27.69 9.48 -11.28
CA GLU A 20 -28.96 9.80 -11.98
C GLU A 20 -28.91 9.67 -13.52
N ASN A 21 -28.42 8.53 -14.03
CA ASN A 21 -28.22 8.20 -15.46
C ASN A 21 -27.06 8.91 -16.20
N LYS A 22 -26.21 9.68 -15.52
CA LYS A 22 -24.95 10.22 -16.06
C LYS A 22 -23.75 9.56 -15.40
N THR A 23 -22.70 9.34 -16.18
CA THR A 23 -21.40 8.85 -15.70
C THR A 23 -20.43 10.03 -15.69
N GLU A 24 -19.95 10.42 -14.52
CA GLU A 24 -18.91 11.45 -14.36
C GLU A 24 -17.59 10.81 -13.99
N SER A 25 -16.52 11.18 -14.69
CA SER A 25 -15.16 10.80 -14.33
C SER A 25 -14.56 11.84 -13.40
N VAL A 26 -14.23 11.46 -12.17
CA VAL A 26 -13.59 12.33 -11.17
C VAL A 26 -12.16 11.87 -10.95
N SER A 27 -11.22 12.79 -11.07
CA SER A 27 -9.81 12.51 -10.80
C SER A 27 -9.47 12.82 -9.35
N VAL A 28 -8.92 11.83 -8.66
CA VAL A 28 -8.67 11.86 -7.22
C VAL A 28 -7.18 11.70 -6.97
N LYS A 29 -6.59 12.64 -6.24
CA LYS A 29 -5.19 12.57 -5.82
C LYS A 29 -5.07 11.76 -4.54
N ILE A 30 -4.33 10.66 -4.61
CA ILE A 30 -4.00 9.79 -3.48
C ILE A 30 -2.64 10.24 -2.94
N PRO A 31 -2.57 10.81 -1.73
CA PRO A 31 -1.31 11.24 -1.15
C PRO A 31 -0.40 10.05 -0.86
N LYS A 32 0.91 10.26 -0.99
CA LYS A 32 1.91 9.26 -0.62
C LYS A 32 1.78 8.86 0.86
N GLY A 33 1.97 7.58 1.14
CA GLY A 33 1.91 7.01 2.48
C GLY A 33 0.50 6.87 3.07
N ILE A 34 -0.57 7.08 2.28
CA ILE A 34 -1.95 6.92 2.75
C ILE A 34 -2.16 5.58 3.47
N LYS A 35 -2.92 5.60 4.56
CA LYS A 35 -3.20 4.39 5.34
C LYS A 35 -4.46 3.70 4.82
N ALA A 36 -4.48 2.37 4.89
CA ALA A 36 -5.71 1.61 4.68
C ALA A 36 -6.79 2.08 5.69
N GLY A 37 -8.04 2.15 5.22
CA GLY A 37 -9.18 2.65 5.98
C GLY A 37 -9.31 4.17 6.05
N GLN A 38 -8.33 4.93 5.54
CA GLN A 38 -8.42 6.40 5.53
C GLN A 38 -9.53 6.87 4.59
N LYS A 39 -10.29 7.87 5.03
CA LYS A 39 -11.40 8.46 4.27
C LYS A 39 -10.93 9.71 3.52
N LEU A 40 -11.16 9.74 2.23
CA LEU A 40 -10.96 10.93 1.40
C LEU A 40 -12.33 11.52 1.03
N ARG A 41 -12.50 12.81 1.30
CA ARG A 41 -13.77 13.53 1.04
C ARG A 41 -13.71 14.24 -0.31
N LEU A 42 -14.74 14.02 -1.13
CA LEU A 42 -15.00 14.74 -2.36
C LEU A 42 -16.25 15.61 -2.16
N THR A 43 -16.02 16.91 -1.97
CA THR A 43 -17.08 17.86 -1.66
C THR A 43 -18.05 18.03 -2.84
N GLY A 44 -19.35 17.95 -2.59
CA GLY A 44 -20.38 18.18 -3.61
C GLY A 44 -20.44 17.13 -4.72
N LYS A 45 -19.80 15.96 -4.53
CA LYS A 45 -19.83 14.80 -5.45
C LYS A 45 -20.64 13.62 -4.91
N GLY A 46 -21.40 13.84 -3.84
CA GLY A 46 -22.35 12.88 -3.29
C GLY A 46 -23.70 12.93 -4.00
N SER A 47 -24.71 12.34 -3.37
CA SER A 47 -26.07 12.26 -3.92
C SER A 47 -26.74 13.64 -4.04
N SER A 48 -27.62 13.78 -5.04
CA SER A 48 -28.49 14.96 -5.17
C SER A 48 -29.38 15.09 -3.95
N SER A 49 -29.65 16.34 -3.54
CA SER A 49 -30.68 16.60 -2.54
C SER A 49 -32.07 16.33 -3.13
N PRO A 50 -32.96 15.58 -2.45
CA PRO A 50 -34.33 15.34 -2.90
C PRO A 50 -35.15 16.63 -3.11
N TYR A 51 -34.74 17.72 -2.45
CA TYR A 51 -35.45 19.01 -2.43
C TYR A 51 -34.73 20.11 -3.20
N GLY A 52 -33.79 19.78 -4.11
CA GLY A 52 -33.09 20.76 -4.95
C GLY A 52 -32.00 21.56 -4.23
N GLY A 53 -31.60 21.16 -3.02
CA GLY A 53 -30.41 21.70 -2.34
C GLY A 53 -29.08 21.22 -2.95
N PRO A 54 -27.93 21.73 -2.44
CA PRO A 54 -26.63 21.31 -2.94
C PRO A 54 -26.42 19.80 -2.76
N PRO A 55 -25.69 19.15 -3.69
CA PRO A 55 -25.35 17.73 -3.57
C PRO A 55 -24.51 17.48 -2.31
N GLY A 56 -24.64 16.28 -1.75
CA GLY A 56 -23.87 15.84 -0.58
C GLY A 56 -22.38 15.63 -0.90
N ASP A 57 -21.64 15.13 0.08
CA ASP A 57 -20.24 14.77 -0.06
C ASP A 57 -20.09 13.27 -0.34
N LEU A 58 -19.09 12.91 -1.14
CA LEU A 58 -18.70 11.52 -1.36
C LEU A 58 -17.46 11.19 -0.54
N PHE A 59 -17.52 10.12 0.26
CA PHE A 59 -16.37 9.61 1.01
C PHE A 59 -15.82 8.37 0.34
N LEU A 60 -14.54 8.41 -0.02
CA LEU A 60 -13.80 7.26 -0.52
C LEU A 60 -13.04 6.63 0.64
N ILE A 61 -13.24 5.33 0.86
CA ILE A 61 -12.46 4.56 1.83
C ILE A 61 -11.32 3.88 1.08
N ILE A 62 -10.10 4.22 1.45
CA ILE A 62 -8.92 3.62 0.82
C ILE A 62 -8.74 2.19 1.34
N GLN A 63 -8.63 1.25 0.41
CA GLN A 63 -8.29 -0.14 0.69
C GLN A 63 -6.98 -0.46 0.00
N GLU A 64 -6.06 -1.07 0.74
CA GLU A 64 -4.78 -1.53 0.22
C GLU A 64 -4.95 -2.90 -0.45
N GLU A 65 -4.38 -3.06 -1.64
CA GLU A 65 -4.35 -4.35 -2.32
C GLU A 65 -3.25 -5.22 -1.73
N PRO A 66 -3.53 -6.50 -1.43
CA PRO A 66 -2.50 -7.41 -0.95
C PRO A 66 -1.41 -7.56 -2.01
N HIS A 67 -0.14 -7.38 -1.61
CA HIS A 67 1.00 -7.58 -2.48
C HIS A 67 1.55 -9.00 -2.30
N PRO A 68 1.92 -9.73 -3.37
CA PRO A 68 2.28 -11.15 -3.29
C PRO A 68 3.55 -11.44 -2.48
N VAL A 69 4.44 -10.45 -2.37
CA VAL A 69 5.76 -10.61 -1.72
C VAL A 69 5.90 -9.76 -0.45
N PHE A 70 5.16 -8.66 -0.35
CA PHE A 70 5.38 -7.66 0.70
C PHE A 70 4.11 -7.47 1.51
N PHE A 71 4.28 -7.36 2.82
CA PHE A 71 3.24 -6.93 3.73
C PHE A 71 3.61 -5.58 4.33
N ARG A 72 2.66 -4.65 4.40
CA ARG A 72 2.88 -3.35 4.99
C ARG A 72 2.43 -3.34 6.44
N GLU A 73 3.34 -3.03 7.35
CA GLU A 73 3.05 -2.79 8.78
C GLU A 73 3.41 -1.35 9.13
N GLY A 74 2.40 -0.48 9.14
CA GLY A 74 2.56 0.96 9.36
C GLY A 74 3.41 1.61 8.26
N ASN A 75 4.64 1.98 8.61
CA ASN A 75 5.61 2.58 7.69
C ASN A 75 6.70 1.61 7.23
N ASN A 76 6.64 0.34 7.66
CA ASN A 76 7.61 -0.69 7.30
C ASN A 76 7.02 -1.65 6.26
N LEU A 77 7.88 -2.13 5.36
CA LEU A 77 7.59 -3.26 4.49
C LEU A 77 8.26 -4.51 5.06
N ILE A 78 7.47 -5.58 5.18
CA ILE A 78 7.87 -6.88 5.69
C ILE A 78 7.86 -7.85 4.52
N VAL A 79 8.90 -8.67 4.42
CA VAL A 79 9.00 -9.77 3.46
C VAL A 79 9.49 -11.00 4.21
N GLU A 80 8.89 -12.15 3.91
CA GLU A 80 9.35 -13.43 4.43
C GLU A 80 10.31 -14.07 3.44
N GLN A 81 11.55 -14.31 3.89
CA GLN A 81 12.57 -14.95 3.08
C GLN A 81 12.96 -16.28 3.68
N HIS A 82 12.80 -17.33 2.90
CA HIS A 82 13.26 -18.67 3.26
C HIS A 82 14.76 -18.79 2.98
N ILE A 83 15.51 -19.24 3.99
CA ILE A 83 16.94 -19.50 3.88
C ILE A 83 17.25 -20.94 4.32
N PRO A 84 18.25 -21.61 3.74
CA PRO A 84 18.69 -22.92 4.19
C PRO A 84 19.16 -22.91 5.64
N PHE A 85 18.89 -23.98 6.38
CA PHE A 85 19.29 -24.12 7.78
C PHE A 85 20.80 -23.95 7.99
N SER A 86 21.63 -24.50 7.10
CA SER A 86 23.09 -24.34 7.14
C SER A 86 23.53 -22.88 7.09
N LYS A 87 22.88 -22.06 6.25
CA LYS A 87 23.14 -20.62 6.13
C LYS A 87 22.67 -19.83 7.36
N ALA A 88 21.58 -20.25 8.00
CA ALA A 88 21.14 -19.67 9.27
C ALA A 88 22.09 -20.01 10.44
N CYS A 89 22.65 -21.23 10.45
CA CYS A 89 23.58 -21.68 11.49
C CYS A 89 24.96 -21.01 11.38
N LEU A 90 25.55 -21.02 10.18
CA LEU A 90 26.92 -20.52 9.96
C LEU A 90 26.99 -19.00 9.78
N GLY A 91 25.85 -18.35 9.53
CA GLY A 91 25.79 -16.96 9.08
C GLY A 91 26.04 -16.87 7.58
N SER A 92 25.39 -15.90 6.93
CA SER A 92 25.49 -15.70 5.48
C SER A 92 25.10 -14.30 5.06
N GLU A 93 25.38 -13.94 3.81
CA GLU A 93 24.81 -12.76 3.16
C GLU A 93 23.75 -13.23 2.15
N ILE A 94 22.54 -12.67 2.22
CA ILE A 94 21.44 -12.95 1.30
C ILE A 94 21.08 -11.68 0.53
N SER A 95 20.68 -11.84 -0.74
CA SER A 95 20.13 -10.74 -1.54
C SER A 95 18.60 -10.77 -1.43
N VAL A 96 18.02 -9.63 -1.08
CA VAL A 96 16.57 -9.41 -1.03
C VAL A 96 16.22 -8.33 -2.04
N LYS A 97 15.25 -8.58 -2.91
CA LYS A 97 14.75 -7.57 -3.83
C LYS A 97 13.88 -6.58 -3.05
N SER A 98 14.14 -5.29 -3.20
CA SER A 98 13.25 -4.23 -2.74
C SER A 98 12.04 -4.08 -3.67
N LEU A 99 11.04 -3.30 -3.25
CA LEU A 99 9.87 -3.03 -4.10
C LEU A 99 10.23 -2.33 -5.42
N GLU A 100 11.27 -1.47 -5.41
CA GLU A 100 11.77 -0.78 -6.60
C GLU A 100 12.64 -1.68 -7.51
N GLY A 101 12.81 -2.95 -7.14
CA GLY A 101 13.63 -3.91 -7.89
C GLY A 101 15.14 -3.84 -7.59
N LYS A 102 15.59 -2.94 -6.72
CA LYS A 102 17.00 -2.91 -6.26
C LYS A 102 17.30 -4.11 -5.38
N GLU A 103 18.44 -4.75 -5.60
CA GLU A 103 18.96 -5.82 -4.73
C GLU A 103 19.62 -5.23 -3.48
N LEU A 104 19.12 -5.63 -2.32
CA LEU A 104 19.64 -5.24 -1.02
C LEU A 104 20.32 -6.44 -0.37
N LYS A 105 21.56 -6.26 0.06
CA LYS A 105 22.32 -7.28 0.78
C LYS A 105 21.96 -7.24 2.26
N VAL A 106 21.51 -8.38 2.79
CA VAL A 106 21.19 -8.58 4.19
C VAL A 106 22.18 -9.56 4.79
N LYS A 107 22.88 -9.14 5.85
CA LYS A 107 23.75 -10.02 6.63
C LYS A 107 22.92 -10.78 7.67
N VAL A 108 22.88 -12.10 7.52
CA VAL A 108 22.28 -13.03 8.47
C VAL A 108 23.34 -13.47 9.47
N PRO A 109 23.19 -13.18 10.78
CA PRO A 109 24.14 -13.63 11.79
C PRO A 109 24.10 -15.15 11.96
N ALA A 110 25.22 -15.73 12.41
CA ALA A 110 25.27 -17.14 12.77
C ALA A 110 24.34 -17.46 13.95
N GLY A 111 23.71 -18.63 13.93
CA GLY A 111 22.76 -19.06 14.96
C GLY A 111 21.42 -18.31 14.93
N MET A 112 21.03 -17.71 13.80
CA MET A 112 19.76 -16.99 13.69
C MET A 112 18.57 -17.92 13.92
N GLN A 113 17.68 -17.51 14.83
CA GLN A 113 16.50 -18.29 15.18
C GLN A 113 15.38 -18.13 14.14
N PRO A 114 14.53 -19.15 13.94
CA PRO A 114 13.31 -19.02 13.13
C PRO A 114 12.46 -17.82 13.55
N GLN A 115 11.75 -17.21 12.59
CA GLN A 115 10.87 -16.04 12.79
C GLN A 115 11.56 -14.77 13.32
N SER A 116 12.88 -14.77 13.43
CA SER A 116 13.65 -13.57 13.78
C SER A 116 13.55 -12.52 12.67
N LYS A 117 13.41 -11.24 13.06
CA LYS A 117 13.28 -10.12 12.12
C LYS A 117 14.61 -9.40 11.96
N LEU A 118 15.08 -9.24 10.73
CA LEU A 118 16.20 -8.35 10.40
C LEU A 118 15.67 -7.06 9.80
N ARG A 119 16.14 -5.92 10.32
CA ARG A 119 15.73 -4.60 9.83
C ARG A 119 16.81 -3.99 8.95
N LEU A 120 16.44 -3.72 7.70
CA LEU A 120 17.18 -2.79 6.85
C LEU A 120 16.65 -1.38 7.09
N LYS A 121 17.54 -0.42 7.31
CA LYS A 121 17.17 1.00 7.36
C LYS A 121 16.99 1.49 5.93
N GLY A 122 15.89 2.20 5.69
CA GLY A 122 15.53 2.86 4.43
C GLY A 122 14.75 4.12 4.72
#